data_AF-A0A4Q4Y259-F1
#
_entry.id   AF-A0A4Q4Y259-F1
#
_cell.length_a   1.000
_cell.length_b   1.000
_cell.length_c   1.000
_cell.angle_alpha   90.00
_cell.angle_beta   90.00
_cell.angle_gamma   90.00
#
_symmetry.space_group_name_H-M   'P 1'
#
loop_
_entity.id
_entity.type
_entity.pdbx_description
1 polymer ?
#
loop_
_entity_poly.entity_id
_entity_poly.type
_entity_poly.pdbx_seq_one_letter_code
_entity_poly.pdbx_strand_id
1 'polypeptide(L)'
;MPYSEANAPDHIPEGELVEALLSEKRPGGIGTVPLQDLTPEQRAITNLVKLGERNDRIKGDPYGVLAKWSGNVAHPEDVRMLGVLGPVCEELAMLEQRDTEEIRAIQTLLQRIPITEPDALGKEMATDDFEVVRDLPEELVVRFLLHSKTVRLMHAKDLDKGDTKTYDRATRAKVAKRKEEALLDEGKMPIATQQYLMAHILAERKNEFGARFNAEKDARPMDHRKSVLGELRSLAREMYWLDLSQTERADARKEADRMHQSLEPHDELAAIRSCWYSAWSNAGKDVDPFRNYLKDQTAAKSRVWEFVEEDIFVAVDKNLNVVFCNVENIV
;
A
#
# COMPACT_ATOMS: atom_id res chain seq x y z
N MET A 1 10.24 -15.28 -5.70
CA MET A 1 11.33 -16.12 -5.12
C MET A 1 12.08 -15.27 -4.11
N PRO A 2 12.39 -15.76 -2.89
CA PRO A 2 13.23 -14.99 -1.99
C PRO A 2 14.66 -15.05 -2.54
N TYR A 3 15.21 -13.88 -2.85
CA TYR A 3 16.63 -13.77 -3.18
C TYR A 3 17.45 -14.06 -1.93
N SER A 4 18.50 -14.85 -2.12
CA SER A 4 19.50 -15.19 -1.11
C SER A 4 20.26 -13.95 -0.62
N GLU A 5 20.43 -13.91 0.70
CA GLU A 5 21.03 -12.91 1.59
C GLU A 5 22.50 -12.53 1.34
N ALA A 6 23.06 -12.77 0.15
CA ALA A 6 24.50 -12.66 -0.05
C ALA A 6 25.04 -11.22 -0.13
N ASN A 7 24.17 -10.22 -0.27
CA ASN A 7 24.54 -8.79 -0.40
C ASN A 7 23.81 -7.87 0.60
N ALA A 8 23.15 -8.44 1.62
CA ALA A 8 22.49 -7.64 2.65
C ALA A 8 23.54 -7.07 3.63
N PRO A 9 23.43 -5.80 4.04
CA PRO A 9 24.28 -5.24 5.09
C PRO A 9 24.13 -6.02 6.41
N ASP A 10 25.21 -6.19 7.18
CA ASP A 10 25.29 -7.01 8.40
C ASP A 10 24.31 -6.61 9.55
N HIS A 11 23.51 -5.56 9.36
CA HIS A 11 22.58 -5.00 10.35
C HIS A 11 21.10 -5.28 10.06
N ILE A 12 20.79 -6.13 9.08
CA ILE A 12 19.40 -6.61 8.88
C ILE A 12 19.10 -7.71 9.92
N PRO A 13 18.07 -7.56 10.78
CA PRO A 13 17.67 -8.59 11.73
C PRO A 13 17.24 -9.88 11.02
N GLU A 14 17.61 -11.05 11.56
CA GLU A 14 17.33 -12.39 11.00
C GLU A 14 15.82 -12.77 10.91
N GLY A 15 14.90 -11.85 11.20
CA GLY A 15 13.46 -12.07 11.06
C GLY A 15 12.62 -10.80 11.15
N GLU A 16 11.53 -10.75 10.38
CA GLU A 16 10.58 -9.62 10.28
C GLU A 16 9.59 -9.54 11.46
N LEU A 17 9.86 -10.22 12.58
CA LEU A 17 8.98 -10.27 13.75
C LEU A 17 9.48 -9.34 14.85
N VAL A 18 8.57 -8.63 15.52
CA VAL A 18 8.88 -7.71 16.62
C VAL A 18 9.67 -8.40 17.73
N GLU A 19 9.42 -9.68 17.98
CA GLU A 19 10.16 -10.47 18.96
C GLU A 19 11.65 -10.63 18.60
N ALA A 20 11.99 -10.63 17.30
CA ALA A 20 13.38 -10.62 16.85
C ALA A 20 14.04 -9.24 17.04
N LEU A 21 13.27 -8.16 16.84
CA LEU A 21 13.73 -6.77 17.08
C LEU A 21 13.94 -6.47 18.57
N LEU A 22 13.19 -7.11 19.47
CA LEU A 22 13.29 -6.91 20.92
C LEU A 22 14.33 -7.82 21.61
N SER A 23 15.06 -8.65 20.86
CA SER A 23 16.06 -9.61 21.40
C SER A 23 15.52 -10.58 22.48
N GLU A 24 14.20 -10.79 22.53
CA GLU A 24 13.57 -11.69 23.49
C GLU A 24 13.40 -13.08 22.88
N LYS A 25 14.31 -14.01 23.21
CA LYS A 25 14.10 -15.44 22.90
C LYS A 25 12.95 -15.98 23.75
N ARG A 26 11.84 -16.37 23.11
CA ARG A 26 10.78 -17.14 23.78
C ARG A 26 11.35 -18.44 24.38
N PRO A 27 11.07 -18.75 25.65
CA PRO A 27 11.36 -20.07 26.19
C PRO A 27 10.32 -21.06 25.66
N GLY A 28 10.71 -21.86 24.67
CA GLY A 28 9.87 -22.89 24.07
C GLY A 28 9.84 -22.76 22.56
N GLY A 29 10.52 -23.69 21.89
CA GLY A 29 10.72 -23.70 20.45
C GLY A 29 9.45 -23.77 19.61
N ILE A 30 9.68 -23.69 18.30
CA ILE A 30 8.74 -23.60 17.19
C ILE A 30 7.61 -24.63 17.33
N GLY A 31 6.47 -24.15 17.82
CA GLY A 31 5.23 -24.91 17.93
C GLY A 31 4.08 -23.94 18.10
N THR A 32 3.47 -23.52 17.00
CA THR A 32 2.26 -22.70 17.02
C THR A 32 1.12 -23.49 17.66
N VAL A 33 0.68 -23.08 18.86
CA VAL A 33 -0.53 -23.61 19.51
C VAL A 33 -1.75 -22.86 18.96
N PRO A 34 -2.80 -23.55 18.50
CA PRO A 34 -4.03 -22.91 18.02
C PRO A 34 -4.71 -22.06 19.11
N LEU A 35 -5.27 -20.90 18.74
CA LEU A 35 -5.82 -19.91 19.69
C LEU A 35 -6.96 -20.46 20.56
N GLN A 36 -7.71 -21.44 20.06
CA GLN A 36 -8.75 -22.14 20.81
C GLN A 36 -8.23 -22.94 22.00
N ASP A 37 -6.96 -23.34 21.97
CA ASP A 37 -6.32 -24.20 22.97
C ASP A 37 -5.56 -23.40 24.04
N LEU A 38 -5.58 -22.07 23.96
CA LEU A 38 -5.02 -21.16 24.96
C LEU A 38 -5.97 -20.99 26.15
N THR A 39 -5.42 -20.99 27.36
CA THR A 39 -6.18 -20.68 28.57
C THR A 39 -6.59 -19.20 28.61
N PRO A 40 -7.60 -18.82 29.41
CA PRO A 40 -8.03 -17.42 29.54
C PRO A 40 -6.90 -16.47 29.97
N GLU A 41 -6.02 -16.91 30.88
CA GLU A 41 -4.87 -16.12 31.33
C GLU A 41 -3.82 -15.95 30.22
N GLN A 42 -3.55 -17.00 29.44
CA GLN A 42 -2.65 -16.93 28.28
C GLN A 42 -3.21 -16.00 27.20
N ARG A 43 -4.51 -16.03 26.93
CA ARG A 43 -5.17 -15.09 26.01
C ARG A 43 -5.09 -13.65 26.48
N ALA A 44 -5.25 -13.40 27.77
CA ALA A 44 -5.14 -12.05 28.33
C ALA A 44 -3.74 -11.44 28.10
N ILE A 45 -2.69 -12.26 28.08
CA ILE A 45 -1.31 -11.82 27.82
C ILE A 45 -1.05 -11.54 26.32
N THR A 46 -1.85 -12.13 25.41
CA THR A 46 -1.66 -11.93 23.96
C THR A 46 -2.07 -10.55 23.44
N ASN A 47 -2.75 -9.71 24.25
CA ASN A 47 -3.15 -8.33 23.94
C ASN A 47 -3.77 -8.13 22.53
N LEU A 48 -4.52 -9.12 22.04
CA LEU A 48 -5.37 -8.96 20.86
C LEU A 48 -6.60 -8.15 21.25
N VAL A 49 -6.68 -6.92 20.77
CA VAL A 49 -7.84 -6.03 20.92
C VAL A 49 -9.13 -6.75 20.47
N LYS A 50 -10.23 -6.52 21.22
CA LYS A 50 -11.52 -7.23 21.23
C LYS A 50 -11.98 -7.78 19.87
N LEU A 51 -12.25 -9.08 19.86
CA LEU A 51 -12.89 -9.82 18.77
C LEU A 51 -14.33 -9.31 18.52
N GLY A 52 -14.66 -8.97 17.26
CA GLY A 52 -16.04 -8.78 16.81
C GLY A 52 -16.27 -7.58 15.89
N GLU A 53 -15.39 -6.58 15.92
CA GLU A 53 -15.49 -5.42 15.03
C GLU A 53 -14.32 -5.36 14.06
N ARG A 54 -14.65 -5.43 12.78
CA ARG A 54 -13.73 -5.19 11.67
C ARG A 54 -13.75 -3.69 11.41
N ASN A 55 -12.61 -3.02 11.60
CA ASN A 55 -12.49 -1.62 11.23
C ASN A 55 -11.89 -1.53 9.83
N ASP A 56 -12.76 -1.37 8.84
CA ASP A 56 -12.47 -1.56 7.41
C ASP A 56 -11.89 -0.31 6.74
N ARG A 57 -11.63 0.75 7.51
CA ARG A 57 -11.31 2.08 6.98
C ARG A 57 -10.27 2.79 7.85
N ILE A 58 -9.17 3.19 7.21
CA ILE A 58 -8.29 4.23 7.74
C ILE A 58 -8.89 5.58 7.33
N LYS A 59 -9.05 6.50 8.28
CA LYS A 59 -9.58 7.84 7.98
C LYS A 59 -8.51 8.63 7.22
N GLY A 60 -8.67 8.76 5.90
CA GLY A 60 -7.72 9.45 5.01
C GLY A 60 -7.11 8.57 3.93
N ASP A 61 -7.22 7.24 4.05
CA ASP A 61 -6.78 6.29 3.02
C ASP A 61 -7.89 5.24 2.77
N PRO A 62 -8.70 5.42 1.70
CA PRO A 62 -9.78 4.50 1.36
C PRO A 62 -9.30 3.18 0.71
N TYR A 63 -7.99 3.00 0.50
CA TYR A 63 -7.39 1.83 -0.15
C TYR A 63 -6.42 1.05 0.75
N GLY A 64 -6.08 1.56 1.94
CA GLY A 64 -5.29 0.85 2.93
C GLY A 64 -5.94 -0.48 3.35
N VAL A 65 -5.38 -1.60 2.88
CA VAL A 65 -5.78 -2.94 3.33
C VAL A 65 -4.92 -3.31 4.54
N LEU A 66 -5.56 -3.46 5.71
CA LEU A 66 -4.91 -4.05 6.87
C LEU A 66 -4.59 -5.53 6.56
N ALA A 67 -3.32 -5.84 6.38
CA ALA A 67 -2.90 -7.21 6.17
C ALA A 67 -3.07 -7.99 7.50
N LYS A 68 -3.62 -9.20 7.44
CA LYS A 68 -3.92 -10.00 8.64
C LYS A 68 -2.67 -10.34 9.49
N TRP A 69 -1.48 -10.19 8.91
CA TRP A 69 -0.17 -10.38 9.53
C TRP A 69 0.48 -9.07 10.01
N SER A 70 0.02 -7.88 9.56
CA SER A 70 0.63 -6.61 10.00
C SER A 70 0.27 -6.27 11.44
N GLY A 71 -0.75 -6.93 12.02
CA GLY A 71 -1.31 -6.56 13.31
C GLY A 71 -1.65 -5.06 13.36
N ASN A 72 -1.97 -4.57 14.56
CA ASN A 72 -2.02 -3.12 14.80
C ASN A 72 -0.62 -2.48 14.89
N VAL A 73 0.47 -3.22 14.63
CA VAL A 73 1.83 -2.83 14.98
C VAL A 73 2.30 -1.59 14.23
N ALA A 74 1.76 -1.30 13.04
CA ALA A 74 2.10 -0.09 12.29
C ALA A 74 1.21 1.12 12.62
N HIS A 75 0.25 1.00 13.55
CA HIS A 75 -0.58 2.12 13.95
C HIS A 75 0.11 2.93 15.08
N PRO A 76 0.24 4.26 14.96
CA PRO A 76 0.86 5.09 16.00
C PRO A 76 0.22 4.97 17.39
N GLU A 77 -1.01 4.47 17.46
CA GLU A 77 -1.76 4.27 18.70
C GLU A 77 -1.67 2.83 19.27
N ASP A 78 -0.88 1.92 18.67
CA ASP A 78 -0.65 0.60 19.27
C ASP A 78 0.29 0.74 20.48
N VAL A 79 -0.16 0.26 21.64
CA VAL A 79 0.60 0.34 22.90
C VAL A 79 1.98 -0.31 22.82
N ARG A 80 2.19 -1.28 21.92
CA ARG A 80 3.50 -1.92 21.70
C ARG A 80 4.46 -1.02 20.94
N MET A 81 3.96 -0.11 20.10
CA MET A 81 4.79 0.91 19.49
C MET A 81 5.35 1.88 20.52
N LEU A 82 4.74 2.04 21.69
CA LEU A 82 5.35 2.81 22.79
C LEU A 82 6.60 2.12 23.36
N GLY A 83 6.69 0.79 23.31
CA GLY A 83 7.90 0.06 23.72
C GLY A 83 9.07 0.23 22.75
N VAL A 84 8.79 0.54 21.48
CA VAL A 84 9.81 0.74 20.43
C VAL A 84 10.12 2.23 20.24
N LEU A 85 9.08 3.05 20.07
CA LEU A 85 9.18 4.50 19.91
C LEU A 85 9.51 5.21 21.22
N GLY A 86 9.15 4.67 22.38
CA GLY A 86 9.46 5.27 23.68
C GLY A 86 10.95 5.50 23.85
N PRO A 87 11.80 4.45 23.77
CA PRO A 87 13.25 4.60 23.81
C PRO A 87 13.81 5.53 22.72
N VAL A 88 13.31 5.45 21.48
CA VAL A 88 13.73 6.35 20.38
C VAL A 88 13.38 7.81 20.69
N CYS A 89 12.18 8.07 21.19
CA CYS A 89 11.74 9.41 21.59
C CYS A 89 12.51 9.92 22.81
N GLU A 90 12.86 9.06 23.76
CA GLU A 90 13.71 9.39 24.90
C GLU A 90 15.12 9.73 24.45
N GLU A 91 15.71 8.93 23.56
CA GLU A 91 17.00 9.23 22.93
C GLU A 91 16.94 10.55 22.15
N LEU A 92 15.94 10.75 21.31
CA LEU A 92 15.72 12.01 20.58
C LEU A 92 15.53 13.20 21.53
N ALA A 93 14.86 13.01 22.67
CA ALA A 93 14.68 14.04 23.68
C ALA A 93 15.97 14.35 24.47
N MET A 94 16.90 13.39 24.55
CA MET A 94 18.24 13.59 25.12
C MET A 94 19.22 14.23 24.13
N LEU A 95 18.93 14.20 22.83
CA LEU A 95 19.73 14.90 21.84
C LEU A 95 19.47 16.41 21.93
N GLU A 96 20.54 17.17 22.16
CA GLU A 96 20.47 18.62 22.03
C GLU A 96 20.27 18.99 20.57
N GLN A 97 19.16 19.68 20.29
CA GLN A 97 18.96 20.28 18.98
C GLN A 97 20.10 21.26 18.74
N ARG A 98 20.88 21.04 17.67
CA ARG A 98 21.93 21.98 17.30
C ARG A 98 21.30 23.33 16.99
N ASP A 99 21.66 24.34 17.76
CA ASP A 99 21.13 25.69 17.58
C ASP A 99 21.92 26.43 16.48
N THR A 100 21.73 25.97 15.24
CA THR A 100 22.36 26.56 14.04
C THR A 100 21.42 27.57 13.38
N GLU A 101 22.00 28.52 12.63
CA GLU A 101 21.22 29.48 11.84
C GLU A 101 20.26 28.78 10.87
N GLU A 102 20.71 27.70 10.22
CA GLU A 102 19.89 26.89 9.32
C GLU A 102 18.67 26.28 10.05
N ILE A 103 18.88 25.68 11.22
CA ILE A 103 17.79 25.09 12.00
C ILE A 103 16.77 26.15 12.45
N ARG A 104 17.24 27.33 12.90
CA ARG A 104 16.35 28.46 13.24
C ARG A 104 15.56 28.97 12.03
N ALA A 105 16.19 28.99 10.85
CA ALA A 105 15.56 29.40 9.62
C ALA A 105 14.47 28.41 9.19
N ILE A 106 14.74 27.09 9.30
CA ILE A 106 13.73 26.05 9.05
C ILE A 106 12.57 26.17 10.04
N GLN A 107 12.84 26.38 11.33
CA GLN A 107 11.78 26.60 12.33
C GLN A 107 10.91 27.81 11.97
N THR A 108 11.54 28.92 11.57
CA THR A 108 10.85 30.14 11.15
C THR A 108 10.00 29.90 9.90
N LEU A 109 10.54 29.19 8.90
CA LEU A 109 9.80 28.77 7.72
C LEU A 109 8.53 28.01 8.12
N LEU A 110 8.66 26.93 8.90
CA LEU A 110 7.54 26.07 9.30
C LEU A 110 6.47 26.82 10.11
N GLN A 111 6.88 27.76 10.98
CA GLN A 111 5.95 28.59 11.75
C GLN A 111 5.15 29.56 10.88
N ARG A 112 5.70 29.97 9.74
CA ARG A 112 5.10 30.98 8.87
C ARG A 112 4.25 30.43 7.74
N ILE A 113 4.45 29.16 7.36
CA ILE A 113 3.65 28.46 6.34
C ILE A 113 2.13 28.64 6.56
N PRO A 114 1.58 28.53 7.79
CA PRO A 114 0.13 28.64 8.00
C PRO A 114 -0.44 30.06 7.85
N ILE A 115 0.41 31.08 7.76
CA ILE A 115 -0.02 32.50 7.82
C ILE A 115 0.54 33.35 6.68
N THR A 116 1.43 32.81 5.84
CA THR A 116 2.06 33.52 4.73
C THR A 116 1.92 32.70 3.46
N GLU A 117 1.46 33.33 2.38
CA GLU A 117 1.35 32.69 1.07
C GLU A 117 2.72 32.17 0.57
N PRO A 118 2.79 30.97 -0.05
CA PRO A 118 4.06 30.36 -0.43
C PRO A 118 4.98 31.21 -1.31
N ASP A 119 4.45 31.99 -2.27
CA ASP A 119 5.27 32.89 -3.11
C ASP A 119 5.96 33.99 -2.28
N ALA A 120 5.20 34.64 -1.39
CA ALA A 120 5.75 35.68 -0.52
C ALA A 120 6.74 35.09 0.48
N LEU A 121 6.41 33.93 1.06
CA LEU A 121 7.26 33.26 2.03
C LEU A 121 8.59 32.81 1.39
N GLY A 122 8.54 32.21 0.21
CA GLY A 122 9.72 31.79 -0.52
C GLY A 122 10.62 32.97 -0.89
N LYS A 123 10.07 34.08 -1.39
CA LYS A 123 10.85 35.30 -1.72
C LYS A 123 11.55 35.89 -0.50
N GLU A 124 10.92 35.83 0.67
CA GLU A 124 11.49 36.39 1.89
C GLU A 124 12.55 35.47 2.52
N MET A 125 12.34 34.16 2.43
CA MET A 125 13.17 33.17 3.12
C MET A 125 14.30 32.61 2.25
N ALA A 126 14.23 32.77 0.93
CA ALA A 126 15.27 32.31 0.02
C ALA A 126 16.62 32.96 0.35
N THR A 127 17.64 32.12 0.50
CA THR A 127 19.02 32.59 0.68
C THR A 127 19.69 32.92 -0.65
N ASP A 128 19.22 32.32 -1.74
CA ASP A 128 19.71 32.57 -3.11
C ASP A 128 18.58 32.33 -4.12
N ASP A 129 18.53 31.13 -4.70
CA ASP A 129 17.56 30.78 -5.74
C ASP A 129 16.11 30.78 -5.23
N PHE A 130 15.23 31.42 -5.99
CA PHE A 130 13.77 31.32 -5.88
C PHE A 130 13.15 31.17 -7.27
N GLU A 131 12.26 30.19 -7.41
CA GLU A 131 11.58 29.86 -8.66
C GLU A 131 10.09 29.62 -8.41
N VAL A 132 9.24 30.20 -9.26
CA VAL A 132 7.84 29.79 -9.39
C VAL A 132 7.76 28.69 -10.44
N VAL A 133 7.68 27.44 -9.98
CA VAL A 133 7.60 26.25 -10.84
C VAL A 133 6.27 26.19 -11.57
N ARG A 134 5.20 26.61 -10.87
CA ARG A 134 3.84 26.54 -11.39
C ARG A 134 2.97 27.59 -10.73
N ASP A 135 2.23 28.34 -11.53
CA ASP A 135 1.17 29.23 -11.05
C ASP A 135 -0.06 29.07 -11.94
N LEU A 136 -1.01 28.31 -11.42
CA LEU A 136 -2.30 28.03 -12.02
C LEU A 136 -3.42 28.51 -11.08
N PRO A 137 -4.64 28.69 -11.57
CA PRO A 137 -5.79 29.01 -10.73
C PRO A 137 -6.01 28.00 -9.59
N GLU A 138 -5.70 26.73 -9.83
CA GLU A 138 -5.89 25.64 -8.87
C GLU A 138 -4.67 25.37 -7.98
N GLU A 139 -3.49 25.86 -8.37
CA GLU A 139 -2.26 25.59 -7.62
C GLU A 139 -1.14 26.60 -7.82
N LEU A 140 -0.35 26.79 -6.78
CA LEU A 140 0.93 27.50 -6.84
C LEU A 140 2.00 26.57 -6.28
N VAL A 141 3.11 26.43 -7.00
CA VAL A 141 4.28 25.67 -6.55
C VAL A 141 5.49 26.55 -6.70
N VAL A 142 6.22 26.74 -5.60
CA VAL A 142 7.48 27.48 -5.58
C VAL A 142 8.59 26.57 -5.07
N ARG A 143 9.81 26.83 -5.55
CA ARG A 143 11.04 26.20 -5.12
C ARG A 143 12.02 27.28 -4.71
N PHE A 144 12.79 27.03 -3.66
CA PHE A 144 13.86 27.94 -3.27
C PHE A 144 14.91 27.22 -2.44
N LEU A 145 16.08 27.84 -2.36
CA LEU A 145 17.15 27.42 -1.47
C LEU A 145 17.01 28.13 -0.11
N LEU A 146 17.01 27.36 0.97
CA LEU A 146 17.10 27.86 2.35
C LEU A 146 18.39 27.33 2.97
N HIS A 147 19.42 28.17 3.02
CA HIS A 147 20.78 27.78 3.40
C HIS A 147 21.30 26.62 2.53
N SER A 148 21.49 25.42 3.07
CA SER A 148 21.91 24.25 2.30
C SER A 148 20.76 23.37 1.83
N LYS A 149 19.52 23.68 2.21
CA LYS A 149 18.34 22.85 1.94
C LYS A 149 17.53 23.36 0.78
N THR A 150 17.16 22.44 -0.11
CA THR A 150 16.19 22.69 -1.16
C THR A 150 14.78 22.60 -0.59
N VAL A 151 13.95 23.61 -0.87
CA VAL A 151 12.59 23.72 -0.35
C VAL A 151 11.60 23.80 -1.50
N ARG A 152 10.52 23.02 -1.43
CA ARG A 152 9.36 23.16 -2.29
C ARG A 152 8.12 23.41 -1.45
N LEU A 153 7.43 24.52 -1.72
CA LEU A 153 6.14 24.83 -1.12
C LEU A 153 5.05 24.77 -2.19
N MET A 154 3.95 24.10 -1.85
CA MET A 154 2.81 23.92 -2.74
C MET A 154 1.54 24.44 -2.07
N HIS A 155 0.89 25.41 -2.70
CA HIS A 155 -0.47 25.84 -2.37
C HIS A 155 -1.46 25.14 -3.29
N ALA A 156 -2.24 24.19 -2.74
CA ALA A 156 -3.35 23.54 -3.40
C ALA A 156 -4.64 24.37 -3.23
N LYS A 157 -4.84 25.37 -4.10
CA LYS A 157 -5.97 26.33 -4.04
C LYS A 157 -7.34 25.66 -4.26
N ASP A 158 -7.36 24.47 -4.86
CA ASP A 158 -8.54 23.65 -5.14
C ASP A 158 -8.84 22.58 -4.08
N LEU A 159 -8.06 22.55 -2.99
CA LEU A 159 -8.16 21.58 -1.90
C LEU A 159 -8.58 22.27 -0.60
N ASP A 160 -9.36 21.57 0.23
CA ASP A 160 -9.73 22.00 1.57
C ASP A 160 -9.54 20.85 2.56
N LYS A 161 -8.65 21.03 3.54
CA LYS A 161 -8.38 20.03 4.58
C LYS A 161 -9.63 19.70 5.40
N GLY A 162 -10.53 20.68 5.58
CA GLY A 162 -11.80 20.51 6.28
C GLY A 162 -12.88 19.80 5.47
N ASP A 163 -12.76 19.74 4.13
CA ASP A 163 -13.70 19.05 3.25
C ASP A 163 -13.03 17.95 2.44
N THR A 164 -13.12 16.72 2.97
CA THR A 164 -12.63 15.49 2.33
C THR A 164 -13.12 15.27 0.89
N LYS A 165 -14.26 15.86 0.49
CA LYS A 165 -14.77 15.72 -0.89
C LYS A 165 -13.92 16.47 -1.91
N THR A 166 -13.10 17.43 -1.46
CA THR A 166 -12.24 18.22 -2.35
C THR A 166 -11.06 17.41 -2.88
N TYR A 167 -10.54 16.44 -2.13
CA TYR A 167 -9.38 15.64 -2.51
C TYR A 167 -9.60 14.87 -3.82
N ASP A 168 -10.73 14.17 -3.95
CA ASP A 168 -11.08 13.45 -5.19
C ASP A 168 -11.51 14.39 -6.33
N ARG A 169 -11.86 15.63 -6.01
CA ARG A 169 -12.36 16.62 -6.96
C ARG A 169 -11.28 17.56 -7.48
N ALA A 170 -10.14 17.63 -6.79
CA ALA A 170 -8.99 18.43 -7.17
C ALA A 170 -8.58 18.10 -8.61
N THR A 171 -8.21 19.13 -9.35
CA THR A 171 -7.81 19.00 -10.76
C THR A 171 -6.63 18.05 -10.90
N ARG A 172 -5.65 18.13 -10.00
CA ARG A 172 -4.52 17.19 -9.94
C ARG A 172 -4.96 15.74 -9.81
N ALA A 173 -5.87 15.44 -8.87
CA ALA A 173 -6.34 14.08 -8.64
C ALA A 173 -7.05 13.51 -9.88
N LYS A 174 -7.89 14.32 -10.53
CA LYS A 174 -8.56 13.94 -11.77
C LYS A 174 -7.58 13.72 -12.93
N VAL A 175 -6.59 14.59 -13.07
CA VAL A 175 -5.57 14.48 -14.13
C VAL A 175 -4.71 13.24 -13.90
N ALA A 176 -4.23 13.01 -12.67
CA ALA A 176 -3.46 11.83 -12.30
C ALA A 176 -4.27 10.55 -12.56
N LYS A 177 -5.53 10.50 -12.14
CA LYS A 177 -6.42 9.37 -12.38
C LYS A 177 -6.62 9.09 -13.88
N ARG A 178 -6.83 10.13 -14.70
CA ARG A 178 -6.97 9.97 -16.16
C ARG A 178 -5.69 9.44 -16.80
N LYS A 179 -4.54 9.97 -16.39
CA LYS A 179 -3.23 9.50 -16.89
C LYS A 179 -3.01 8.05 -16.50
N GLU A 180 -3.25 7.71 -15.24
CA GLU A 180 -3.14 6.36 -14.71
C GLU A 180 -4.08 5.37 -15.42
N GLU A 181 -5.36 5.74 -15.63
CA GLU A 181 -6.34 4.94 -16.39
C GLU A 181 -5.88 4.70 -17.84
N ALA A 182 -5.14 5.63 -18.44
CA ALA A 182 -4.61 5.49 -19.79
C ALA A 182 -3.32 4.65 -19.89
N LEU A 183 -2.62 4.38 -18.78
CA LEU A 183 -1.38 3.60 -18.80
C LEU A 183 -1.61 2.11 -19.01
N LEU A 184 -2.71 1.59 -18.48
CA LEU A 184 -3.05 0.18 -18.60
C LEU A 184 -4.15 0.04 -19.65
N ASP A 185 -3.76 -0.09 -20.92
CA ASP A 185 -4.66 -0.40 -22.05
C ASP A 185 -5.14 -1.87 -22.02
N GLU A 186 -5.44 -2.36 -20.81
CA GLU A 186 -5.93 -3.69 -20.57
C GLU A 186 -7.12 -3.63 -19.60
N GLY A 187 -8.26 -4.14 -20.07
CA GLY A 187 -9.41 -4.37 -19.21
C GLY A 187 -9.11 -5.36 -18.08
N LYS A 188 -10.01 -5.44 -17.11
CA LYS A 188 -9.92 -6.43 -16.01
C LYS A 188 -9.71 -7.85 -16.56
N MET A 189 -9.06 -8.70 -15.77
CA MET A 189 -8.88 -10.12 -16.10
C MET A 189 -10.26 -10.79 -16.21
N PRO A 190 -10.66 -11.30 -17.39
CA PRO A 190 -11.98 -11.91 -17.56
C PRO A 190 -12.21 -13.09 -16.62
N ILE A 191 -13.47 -13.35 -16.26
CA ILE A 191 -13.83 -14.49 -15.39
C ILE A 191 -13.42 -15.82 -16.06
N ALA A 192 -13.66 -15.97 -17.35
CA ALA A 192 -13.24 -17.14 -18.12
C ALA A 192 -11.73 -17.37 -18.01
N THR A 193 -10.94 -16.30 -18.12
CA THR A 193 -9.47 -16.36 -17.96
C THR A 193 -9.07 -16.74 -16.54
N GLN A 194 -9.76 -16.22 -15.51
CA GLN A 194 -9.51 -16.62 -14.12
C GLN A 194 -9.77 -18.11 -13.93
N GLN A 195 -10.93 -18.60 -14.39
CA GLN A 195 -11.32 -20.01 -14.28
C GLN A 195 -10.34 -20.93 -15.03
N TYR A 196 -9.94 -20.53 -16.23
CA TYR A 196 -8.96 -21.24 -17.05
C TYR A 196 -7.61 -21.36 -16.32
N LEU A 197 -7.03 -20.26 -15.85
CA LEU A 197 -5.74 -20.30 -15.16
C LEU A 197 -5.82 -21.05 -13.82
N MET A 198 -6.92 -20.93 -13.08
CA MET A 198 -7.13 -21.72 -11.87
C MET A 198 -7.18 -23.22 -12.16
N ALA A 199 -7.83 -23.63 -13.26
CA ALA A 199 -7.87 -25.03 -13.70
C ALA A 199 -6.47 -25.53 -14.09
N HIS A 200 -5.69 -24.72 -14.81
CA HIS A 200 -4.30 -25.03 -15.13
C HIS A 200 -3.44 -25.20 -13.87
N ILE A 201 -3.51 -24.27 -12.92
CA ILE A 201 -2.77 -24.36 -11.65
C ILE A 201 -3.19 -25.60 -10.87
N LEU A 202 -4.49 -25.92 -10.81
CA LEU A 202 -4.99 -27.11 -10.13
C LEU A 202 -4.49 -28.41 -10.78
N ALA A 203 -4.44 -28.47 -12.11
CA ALA A 203 -3.93 -29.63 -12.85
C ALA A 203 -2.42 -29.81 -12.65
N GLU A 204 -1.63 -28.74 -12.74
CA GLU A 204 -0.18 -28.76 -12.58
C GLU A 204 0.25 -29.04 -11.14
N ARG A 205 -0.44 -28.44 -10.17
CA ARG A 205 -0.12 -28.54 -8.73
C ARG A 205 -1.12 -29.43 -7.99
N LYS A 206 -1.50 -30.54 -8.62
CA LYS A 206 -2.50 -31.49 -8.09
C LYS A 206 -2.14 -32.04 -6.71
N ASN A 207 -0.85 -32.23 -6.43
CA ASN A 207 -0.37 -32.69 -5.11
C ASN A 207 -0.57 -31.66 -4.00
N GLU A 208 -0.55 -30.37 -4.33
CA GLU A 208 -0.69 -29.28 -3.38
C GLU A 208 -2.18 -28.95 -3.14
N PHE A 209 -2.96 -28.85 -4.22
CA PHE A 209 -4.33 -28.36 -4.14
C PHE A 209 -5.40 -29.44 -4.27
N GLY A 210 -5.14 -30.56 -4.95
CA GLY A 210 -6.18 -31.50 -5.39
C GLY A 210 -7.02 -32.08 -4.25
N ALA A 211 -6.39 -32.57 -3.19
CA ALA A 211 -7.10 -33.15 -2.04
C ALA A 211 -7.92 -32.10 -1.28
N ARG A 212 -7.33 -30.92 -1.02
CA ARG A 212 -8.00 -29.82 -0.32
C ARG A 212 -9.16 -29.27 -1.15
N PHE A 213 -8.96 -29.11 -2.45
CA PHE A 213 -9.97 -28.66 -3.39
C PHE A 213 -11.17 -29.62 -3.39
N ASN A 214 -10.94 -30.93 -3.53
CA ASN A 214 -12.01 -31.92 -3.50
C ASN A 214 -12.78 -31.92 -2.18
N ALA A 215 -12.11 -31.75 -1.04
CA ALA A 215 -12.76 -31.67 0.26
C ALA A 215 -13.63 -30.40 0.41
N GLU A 216 -13.16 -29.25 -0.07
CA GLU A 216 -13.89 -27.99 0.04
C GLU A 216 -14.98 -27.81 -1.03
N LYS A 217 -14.84 -28.49 -2.18
CA LYS A 217 -15.78 -28.44 -3.30
C LYS A 217 -17.22 -28.68 -2.85
N ASP A 218 -17.38 -29.66 -1.97
CA ASP A 218 -18.67 -30.11 -1.45
C ASP A 218 -19.07 -29.36 -0.17
N ALA A 219 -18.09 -28.94 0.65
CA ALA A 219 -18.33 -28.25 1.91
C ALA A 219 -18.74 -26.77 1.75
N ARG A 220 -18.39 -26.12 0.63
CA ARG A 220 -18.68 -24.72 0.30
C ARG A 220 -18.47 -23.76 1.50
N PRO A 221 -17.21 -23.54 1.90
CA PRO A 221 -16.91 -22.70 3.06
C PRO A 221 -17.51 -21.30 2.92
N MET A 222 -18.00 -20.78 4.06
CA MET A 222 -18.70 -19.49 4.14
C MET A 222 -17.78 -18.29 3.82
N ASP A 223 -16.49 -18.40 4.14
CA ASP A 223 -15.46 -17.41 3.82
C ASP A 223 -14.66 -17.83 2.58
N HIS A 224 -15.17 -17.48 1.41
CA HIS A 224 -14.56 -17.78 0.12
C HIS A 224 -13.11 -17.27 -0.03
N ARG A 225 -12.70 -16.25 0.74
CA ARG A 225 -11.33 -15.70 0.68
C ARG A 225 -10.29 -16.59 1.36
N LYS A 226 -10.72 -17.51 2.23
CA LYS A 226 -9.86 -18.48 2.93
C LYS A 226 -10.02 -19.90 2.39
N SER A 227 -10.80 -20.05 1.32
CA SER A 227 -10.96 -21.32 0.64
C SER A 227 -9.76 -21.60 -0.26
N VAL A 228 -9.51 -22.88 -0.55
CA VAL A 228 -8.57 -23.33 -1.59
C VAL A 228 -8.90 -22.68 -2.93
N LEU A 229 -10.19 -22.52 -3.23
CA LEU A 229 -10.62 -21.83 -4.46
C LEU A 229 -10.20 -20.35 -4.44
N GLY A 230 -10.23 -19.69 -3.27
CA GLY A 230 -9.74 -18.33 -3.07
C GLY A 230 -8.23 -18.22 -3.25
N GLU A 231 -7.47 -19.18 -2.73
CA GLU A 231 -6.02 -19.29 -2.94
C GLU A 231 -5.67 -19.46 -4.43
N LEU A 232 -6.31 -20.42 -5.11
CA LEU A 232 -6.13 -20.65 -6.55
C LEU A 232 -6.45 -19.39 -7.36
N ARG A 233 -7.51 -18.67 -7.00
CA ARG A 233 -7.89 -17.43 -7.67
C ARG A 233 -6.85 -16.33 -7.46
N SER A 234 -6.30 -16.24 -6.25
CA SER A 234 -5.23 -15.28 -5.93
C SER A 234 -3.99 -15.56 -6.77
N LEU A 235 -3.53 -16.82 -6.81
CA LEU A 235 -2.38 -17.25 -7.62
C LEU A 235 -2.61 -17.01 -9.11
N ALA A 236 -3.81 -17.32 -9.62
CA ALA A 236 -4.15 -17.08 -11.02
C ALA A 236 -4.08 -15.59 -11.38
N ARG A 237 -4.57 -14.70 -10.51
CA ARG A 237 -4.51 -13.24 -10.73
C ARG A 237 -3.08 -12.70 -10.59
N GLU A 238 -2.31 -13.20 -9.62
CA GLU A 238 -0.91 -12.84 -9.42
C GLU A 238 -0.09 -13.18 -10.66
N MET A 239 -0.10 -14.44 -11.08
CA MET A 239 0.61 -14.92 -12.27
C MET A 239 0.21 -14.12 -13.51
N TYR A 240 -1.09 -13.91 -13.70
CA TYR A 240 -1.60 -13.19 -14.86
C TYR A 240 -1.08 -11.75 -14.96
N TRP A 241 -1.03 -11.01 -13.83
CA TRP A 241 -0.62 -9.61 -13.85
C TRP A 241 0.87 -9.38 -13.65
N LEU A 242 1.53 -10.19 -12.84
CA LEU A 242 2.92 -9.97 -12.43
C LEU A 242 3.92 -10.81 -13.22
N ASP A 243 3.53 -12.01 -13.65
CA ASP A 243 4.45 -12.93 -14.33
C ASP A 243 4.29 -12.90 -15.86
N LEU A 244 3.06 -12.80 -16.36
CA LEU A 244 2.80 -12.76 -17.80
C LEU A 244 3.06 -11.37 -18.38
N SER A 245 3.63 -11.33 -19.59
CA SER A 245 3.64 -10.15 -20.44
C SER A 245 2.24 -9.80 -20.98
N GLN A 246 2.07 -8.61 -21.54
CA GLN A 246 0.82 -8.19 -22.17
C GLN A 246 0.40 -9.14 -23.31
N THR A 247 1.35 -9.62 -24.11
CA THR A 247 1.08 -10.59 -25.19
C THR A 247 0.64 -11.93 -24.64
N GLU A 248 1.33 -12.46 -23.63
CA GLU A 248 0.95 -13.72 -22.99
C GLU A 248 -0.41 -13.63 -22.30
N ARG A 249 -0.74 -12.48 -21.69
CA ARG A 249 -2.08 -12.21 -21.18
C ARG A 249 -3.13 -12.25 -22.30
N ALA A 250 -2.86 -11.64 -23.44
CA ALA A 250 -3.78 -11.66 -24.58
C ALA A 250 -3.99 -13.08 -25.11
N ASP A 251 -2.95 -13.89 -25.16
CA ASP A 251 -3.05 -15.29 -25.59
C ASP A 251 -3.76 -16.16 -24.55
N ALA A 252 -3.53 -15.95 -23.25
CA ALA A 252 -4.30 -16.59 -22.18
C ALA A 252 -5.79 -16.25 -22.24
N ARG A 253 -6.17 -15.03 -22.66
CA ARG A 253 -7.59 -14.68 -22.90
C ARG A 253 -8.18 -15.49 -24.05
N LYS A 254 -7.50 -15.53 -25.20
CA LYS A 254 -7.95 -16.30 -26.38
C LYS A 254 -8.09 -17.79 -26.06
N GLU A 255 -7.12 -18.32 -25.34
CA GLU A 255 -7.09 -19.74 -24.97
C GLU A 255 -8.20 -20.07 -23.97
N ALA A 256 -8.41 -19.22 -22.97
CA ALA A 256 -9.54 -19.35 -22.06
C ALA A 256 -10.88 -19.36 -22.82
N ASP A 257 -11.07 -18.43 -23.77
CA ASP A 257 -12.28 -18.38 -24.59
C ASP A 257 -12.47 -19.65 -25.43
N ARG A 258 -11.39 -20.16 -26.03
CA ARG A 258 -11.39 -21.43 -26.78
C ARG A 258 -11.81 -22.60 -25.89
N MET A 259 -11.19 -22.73 -24.71
CA MET A 259 -11.50 -23.82 -23.78
C MET A 259 -12.93 -23.74 -23.23
N HIS A 260 -13.48 -22.54 -23.06
CA HIS A 260 -14.87 -22.38 -22.63
C HIS A 260 -15.89 -22.74 -23.71
N GLN A 261 -15.50 -22.66 -24.98
CA GLN A 261 -16.31 -23.04 -26.15
C GLN A 261 -16.09 -24.49 -26.60
N SER A 262 -15.04 -25.14 -26.09
CA SER A 262 -14.71 -26.51 -26.43
C SER A 262 -15.80 -27.48 -25.97
N LEU A 263 -16.07 -28.49 -26.80
CA LEU A 263 -16.92 -29.64 -26.45
C LEU A 263 -16.12 -30.73 -25.73
N GLU A 264 -14.78 -30.62 -25.70
CA GLU A 264 -13.91 -31.55 -24.99
C GLU A 264 -14.08 -31.41 -23.48
N PRO A 265 -14.16 -32.52 -22.73
CA PRO A 265 -14.27 -32.49 -21.28
C PRO A 265 -12.96 -32.00 -20.65
N HIS A 266 -13.03 -30.89 -19.92
CA HIS A 266 -11.96 -30.39 -19.06
C HIS A 266 -12.42 -30.45 -17.61
N ASP A 267 -12.10 -31.55 -16.92
CA ASP A 267 -12.63 -31.88 -15.59
C ASP A 267 -12.32 -30.80 -14.55
N GLU A 268 -11.08 -30.30 -14.51
CA GLU A 268 -10.68 -29.22 -13.59
C GLU A 268 -11.44 -27.92 -13.90
N LEU A 269 -11.55 -27.54 -15.17
CA LEU A 269 -12.28 -26.33 -15.57
C LEU A 269 -13.77 -26.43 -15.23
N ALA A 270 -14.39 -27.58 -15.50
CA ALA A 270 -15.79 -27.84 -15.14
C ALA A 270 -15.99 -27.78 -13.61
N ALA A 271 -15.05 -28.33 -12.84
CA ALA A 271 -15.09 -28.28 -11.38
C ALA A 271 -14.98 -26.84 -10.85
N ILE A 272 -14.01 -26.06 -11.35
CA ILE A 272 -13.83 -24.64 -10.97
C ILE A 272 -15.09 -23.83 -11.28
N ARG A 273 -15.70 -24.04 -12.46
CA ARG A 273 -16.96 -23.36 -12.85
C ARG A 273 -18.11 -23.72 -11.92
N SER A 274 -18.24 -24.99 -11.54
CA SER A 274 -19.32 -25.46 -10.66
C SER A 274 -19.27 -24.89 -9.24
N CYS A 275 -18.09 -24.48 -8.80
CA CYS A 275 -17.83 -23.93 -7.48
C CYS A 275 -17.63 -22.42 -7.46
N TRP A 276 -17.85 -21.74 -8.60
CA TRP A 276 -17.63 -20.30 -8.71
C TRP A 276 -18.53 -19.52 -7.76
N TYR A 277 -17.94 -18.63 -6.95
CA TYR A 277 -18.70 -17.79 -6.03
C TYR A 277 -19.35 -16.62 -6.78
N SER A 278 -20.63 -16.35 -6.50
CA SER A 278 -21.36 -15.22 -7.09
C SER A 278 -20.76 -13.84 -6.72
N ALA A 279 -20.04 -13.77 -5.59
CA ALA A 279 -19.30 -12.57 -5.19
C ALA A 279 -18.16 -12.22 -6.18
N TRP A 280 -17.66 -13.20 -6.93
CA TRP A 280 -16.54 -13.07 -7.86
C TRP A 280 -17.03 -12.66 -9.25
N SER A 281 -17.46 -11.42 -9.34
CA SER A 281 -18.15 -10.85 -10.51
C SER A 281 -17.32 -9.84 -11.29
N ASN A 282 -16.08 -9.57 -10.88
CA ASN A 282 -15.28 -8.42 -11.33
C ASN A 282 -15.99 -7.06 -11.17
N ALA A 283 -17.05 -6.99 -10.36
CA ALA A 283 -17.74 -5.75 -10.02
C ALA A 283 -16.91 -4.89 -9.07
N GLY A 284 -17.39 -3.69 -8.72
CA GLY A 284 -16.66 -2.75 -7.86
C GLY A 284 -16.27 -3.30 -6.47
N LYS A 285 -16.96 -4.32 -5.97
CA LYS A 285 -16.66 -4.98 -4.68
C LYS A 285 -15.68 -6.17 -4.81
N ASP A 286 -15.38 -6.60 -6.04
CA ASP A 286 -14.45 -7.69 -6.35
C ASP A 286 -13.17 -7.10 -6.97
N VAL A 287 -12.38 -6.48 -6.10
CA VAL A 287 -11.14 -5.79 -6.48
C VAL A 287 -10.06 -6.83 -6.80
N ASP A 288 -9.24 -6.52 -7.80
CA ASP A 288 -8.06 -7.28 -8.18
C ASP A 288 -6.81 -6.51 -7.70
N PRO A 289 -6.21 -6.89 -6.57
CA PRO A 289 -5.10 -6.14 -5.97
C PRO A 289 -3.85 -6.18 -6.85
N PHE A 290 -3.62 -7.25 -7.61
CA PHE A 290 -2.45 -7.39 -8.47
C PHE A 290 -2.53 -6.48 -9.70
N ARG A 291 -3.74 -6.31 -10.26
CA ARG A 291 -3.96 -5.30 -11.30
C ARG A 291 -3.70 -3.89 -10.78
N ASN A 292 -4.17 -3.58 -9.57
CA ASN A 292 -3.93 -2.27 -8.95
C ASN A 292 -2.43 -2.05 -8.73
N TYR A 293 -1.73 -3.03 -8.16
CA TYR A 293 -0.28 -2.97 -7.98
C TYR A 293 0.46 -2.72 -9.30
N LEU A 294 0.13 -3.46 -10.37
CA LEU A 294 0.73 -3.25 -11.68
C LEU A 294 0.45 -1.84 -12.21
N LYS A 295 -0.79 -1.36 -12.06
CA LYS A 295 -1.20 -0.01 -12.46
C LYS A 295 -0.40 1.05 -11.70
N ASP A 296 -0.28 0.92 -10.38
CA ASP A 296 0.44 1.85 -9.52
C ASP A 296 1.94 1.84 -9.83
N GLN A 297 2.54 0.66 -10.02
CA GLN A 297 3.94 0.52 -10.43
C GLN A 297 4.19 1.16 -11.79
N THR A 298 3.27 0.97 -12.75
CA THR A 298 3.36 1.58 -14.08
C THR A 298 3.23 3.09 -13.97
N ALA A 299 2.31 3.60 -13.15
CA ALA A 299 2.13 5.02 -12.89
C ALA A 299 3.36 5.68 -12.26
N ALA A 300 4.01 5.01 -11.32
CA ALA A 300 5.28 5.45 -10.75
C ALA A 300 6.39 5.50 -11.82
N LYS A 301 6.56 4.42 -12.61
CA LYS A 301 7.57 4.36 -13.70
C LYS A 301 7.33 5.41 -14.79
N SER A 302 6.07 5.64 -15.15
CA SER A 302 5.66 6.62 -16.16
C SER A 302 5.58 8.05 -15.61
N ARG A 303 5.94 8.28 -14.33
CA ARG A 303 5.94 9.60 -13.68
C ARG A 303 4.58 10.31 -13.79
N VAL A 304 3.50 9.56 -13.58
CA VAL A 304 2.15 10.16 -13.51
C VAL A 304 2.06 11.12 -12.33
N TRP A 305 2.65 10.71 -11.20
CA TRP A 305 2.88 11.58 -10.06
C TRP A 305 4.25 12.23 -10.19
N GLU A 306 4.29 13.52 -9.85
CA GLU A 306 5.53 14.28 -9.87
C GLU A 306 6.46 13.78 -8.77
N PHE A 307 7.73 13.54 -9.13
CA PHE A 307 8.76 13.19 -8.17
C PHE A 307 9.23 14.47 -7.49
N VAL A 308 9.32 14.42 -6.15
CA VAL A 308 9.74 15.53 -5.28
C VAL A 308 11.06 15.09 -4.69
N GLU A 309 12.12 15.84 -5.02
CA GLU A 309 13.52 15.54 -4.62
C GLU A 309 14.02 16.51 -3.55
N GLU A 310 13.20 17.48 -3.17
CA GLU A 310 13.58 18.50 -2.21
C GLU A 310 13.71 17.96 -0.80
N ASP A 311 14.69 18.50 -0.09
CA ASP A 311 14.93 18.21 1.32
C ASP A 311 13.71 18.58 2.17
N ILE A 312 13.01 19.66 1.82
CA ILE A 312 11.78 20.08 2.49
C ILE A 312 10.67 20.23 1.46
N PHE A 313 9.58 19.47 1.60
CA PHE A 313 8.37 19.64 0.83
C PHE A 313 7.15 19.85 1.73
N VAL A 314 6.45 20.96 1.54
CA VAL A 314 5.21 21.23 2.27
C VAL A 314 4.09 21.58 1.30
N ALA A 315 2.96 20.90 1.44
CA ALA A 315 1.73 21.22 0.75
C ALA A 315 0.69 21.77 1.72
N VAL A 316 0.05 22.87 1.33
CA VAL A 316 -1.03 23.53 2.06
C VAL A 316 -2.31 23.59 1.24
N ASP A 317 -3.45 23.58 1.92
CA ASP A 317 -4.77 23.76 1.29
C ASP A 317 -5.06 25.25 0.97
N LYS A 318 -6.26 25.53 0.43
CA LYS A 318 -6.72 26.89 0.08
C LYS A 318 -6.75 27.89 1.25
N ASN A 319 -6.69 27.39 2.50
CA ASN A 319 -6.71 28.17 3.73
C ASN A 319 -5.34 28.14 4.43
N LEU A 320 -4.28 27.74 3.72
CA LEU A 320 -2.92 27.56 4.22
C LEU A 320 -2.77 26.50 5.33
N ASN A 321 -3.74 25.62 5.51
CA ASN A 321 -3.57 24.49 6.42
C ASN A 321 -2.62 23.47 5.81
N VAL A 322 -1.60 23.06 6.56
CA VAL A 322 -0.69 21.99 6.15
C VAL A 322 -1.47 20.68 5.95
N VAL A 323 -1.41 20.14 4.74
CA VAL A 323 -2.00 18.85 4.37
C VAL A 323 -0.96 17.76 4.19
N PHE A 324 0.27 18.14 3.84
CA PHE A 324 1.40 17.22 3.76
C PHE A 324 2.69 17.97 4.08
N CYS A 325 3.60 17.29 4.77
CA CYS A 325 4.95 17.78 5.05
C CYS A 325 5.88 16.58 4.98
N ASN A 326 6.93 16.69 4.18
CA ASN A 326 8.04 15.76 4.17
C ASN A 326 9.33 16.54 4.39
N VAL A 327 10.19 16.01 5.26
CA VAL A 327 11.51 16.58 5.48
C VAL A 327 12.53 15.45 5.51
N GLU A 328 13.50 15.54 4.62
CA GLU A 328 14.59 14.59 4.43
C GLU A 328 15.94 15.32 4.58
N ASN A 329 17.01 14.55 4.80
CA ASN A 329 18.39 15.05 4.84
C ASN A 329 18.63 16.25 5.79
N ILE A 330 17.96 16.32 6.95
CA ILE A 330 18.09 17.45 7.89
C ILE A 330 19.51 17.60 8.47
N VAL A 331 20.33 16.54 8.47
CA VAL A 331 21.61 16.50 9.20
C VAL A 331 22.76 16.02 8.32
#